data_AF-A0A1U8NN34-F1
#
_entry.id   AF-A0A1U8NN34-F1
#
_cell.length_a   1.000
_cell.length_b   1.000
_cell.length_c   1.000
_cell.angle_alpha   90.00
_cell.angle_beta   90.00
_cell.angle_gamma   90.00
#
_symmetry.space_group_name_H-M   'P 1'
#
loop_
_entity.id
_entity.type
_entity.pdbx_description
1 polymer ?
#
loop_
_entity_poly.entity_id
_entity_poly.type
_entity_poly.pdbx_seq_one_letter_code
_entity_poly.pdbx_strand_id
1 'polypeptide(L)'
;MPRATQILRKSRKVVEDLNLLKVLQSEISHELSSNSFQDESIGSLGDFVLDWNSSRSQDVVLRRKSESGEEVAVSALLSQKTYDTEGIFPRKLLMKVCVKRPGLSSILQFDCGVSEKGVCRSDFKIRSAYFLQSTTVPGSSIYRGPLFSSLEPQLQDALKEYLVARGIREDLTNFLLLTLHKKEQGQYLDWLQKLESFVMKDERLFSAAAG
;
A
#
# COMPACT_ATOMS: atom_id res chain seq x y z
N MET A 1 26.06 31.98 34.81
CA MET A 1 26.40 31.50 33.44
C MET A 1 25.32 30.62 32.74
N PRO A 2 23.99 30.86 32.88
CA PRO A 2 22.98 30.04 32.19
C PRO A 2 22.66 30.46 30.73
N ARG A 3 22.94 31.72 30.35
CA ARG A 3 22.66 32.23 28.98
C ARG A 3 23.63 31.70 27.92
N ALA A 4 24.92 31.56 28.27
CA ALA A 4 25.94 31.07 27.33
C ALA A 4 25.72 29.59 26.95
N THR A 5 25.28 28.76 27.89
CA THR A 5 24.95 27.35 27.63
C THR A 5 23.68 27.17 26.80
N GLN A 6 22.71 28.09 26.91
CA GLN A 6 21.54 28.12 26.02
C GLN A 6 21.93 28.51 24.58
N ILE A 7 22.84 29.47 24.40
CA ILE A 7 23.32 29.89 23.07
C ILE A 7 24.11 28.77 22.39
N LEU A 8 24.99 28.07 23.12
CA LEU A 8 25.75 26.93 22.58
C LEU A 8 24.87 25.73 22.21
N ARG A 9 23.80 25.48 22.99
CA ARG A 9 22.80 24.47 22.63
C ARG A 9 22.01 24.87 21.39
N LYS A 10 21.64 26.15 21.27
CA LYS A 10 20.96 26.68 20.09
C LYS A 10 21.84 26.63 18.84
N SER A 11 23.12 27.02 18.93
CA SER A 11 24.03 26.98 17.79
C SER A 11 24.34 25.56 17.33
N ARG A 12 24.51 24.60 18.26
CA ARG A 12 24.62 23.18 17.92
C ARG A 12 23.38 22.66 17.21
N LYS A 13 22.19 23.01 17.72
CA LYS A 13 20.91 22.63 17.09
C LYS A 13 20.80 23.18 15.66
N VAL A 14 21.17 24.45 15.43
CA VAL A 14 21.18 25.04 14.07
C VAL A 14 22.14 24.32 13.12
N VAL A 15 23.32 23.90 13.59
CA VAL A 15 24.25 23.12 12.75
C VAL A 15 23.70 21.73 12.44
N GLU A 16 23.03 21.09 13.41
CA GLU A 16 22.36 19.80 13.22
C GLU A 16 21.18 19.93 12.23
N ASP A 17 20.37 21.00 12.34
CA ASP A 17 19.24 21.29 11.46
C ASP A 17 19.70 21.60 10.01
N LEU A 18 20.77 22.38 9.84
CA LEU A 18 21.38 22.63 8.52
C LEU A 18 21.92 21.37 7.86
N ASN A 19 22.52 20.47 8.64
CA ASN A 19 22.98 19.18 8.13
C ASN A 19 21.80 18.30 7.72
N LEU A 20 20.73 18.27 8.53
CA LEU A 20 19.51 17.54 8.20
C LEU A 20 18.85 18.09 6.93
N LEU A 21 18.75 19.41 6.76
CA LEU A 21 18.21 20.03 5.55
C LEU A 21 18.97 19.62 4.30
N LYS A 22 20.31 19.63 4.34
CA LYS A 22 21.14 19.18 3.22
C LYS A 22 20.87 17.72 2.87
N VAL A 23 20.76 16.86 3.87
CA VAL A 23 20.46 15.44 3.67
C VAL A 23 19.08 15.26 3.06
N LEU A 24 18.05 15.95 3.58
CA LEU A 24 16.69 15.89 3.04
C LEU A 24 16.64 16.36 1.58
N GLN A 25 17.34 17.44 1.25
CA GLN A 25 17.41 17.94 -0.13
C GLN A 25 18.11 16.97 -1.07
N SER A 26 19.19 16.32 -0.60
CA SER A 26 19.87 15.30 -1.39
C SER A 26 18.99 14.07 -1.62
N GLU A 27 18.22 13.65 -0.61
CA GLU A 27 17.28 12.52 -0.71
C GLU A 27 16.13 12.85 -1.67
N ILE A 28 15.48 14.01 -1.53
CA ILE A 28 14.41 14.44 -2.44
C ILE A 28 14.92 14.48 -3.89
N SER A 29 16.11 15.02 -4.10
CA SER A 29 16.73 15.11 -5.43
C SER A 29 17.04 13.72 -6.00
N HIS A 30 17.56 12.82 -5.16
CA HIS A 30 17.79 11.42 -5.50
C HIS A 30 16.49 10.77 -5.97
N GLU A 31 15.45 10.78 -5.14
CA GLU A 31 14.16 10.14 -5.41
C GLU A 31 13.44 10.69 -6.63
N LEU A 32 13.60 11.98 -6.95
CA LEU A 32 13.06 12.58 -8.18
C LEU A 32 13.81 12.12 -9.44
N SER A 33 15.12 11.87 -9.32
CA SER A 33 15.98 11.44 -10.43
C SER A 33 15.97 9.92 -10.68
N SER A 34 15.73 9.11 -9.63
CA SER A 34 15.89 7.66 -9.64
C SER A 34 14.57 6.89 -9.57
N ASN A 35 13.45 7.48 -9.97
CA ASN A 35 12.14 6.86 -9.81
C ASN A 35 12.00 5.62 -10.72
N SER A 36 12.15 4.44 -10.13
CA SER A 36 12.13 3.14 -10.80
C SER A 36 10.79 2.75 -11.41
N PHE A 37 9.73 3.54 -11.17
CA PHE A 37 8.37 3.23 -11.61
C PHE A 37 7.87 4.11 -12.77
N GLN A 38 8.68 5.04 -13.31
CA GLN A 38 8.18 6.06 -14.24
C GLN A 38 7.63 5.52 -15.57
N ASP A 39 8.11 4.39 -16.08
CA ASP A 39 7.96 4.08 -17.52
C ASP A 39 7.16 2.81 -17.87
N GLU A 40 6.59 2.10 -16.89
CA GLU A 40 5.84 0.90 -17.21
C GLU A 40 4.35 1.03 -16.88
N SER A 41 3.51 0.80 -17.90
CA SER A 41 2.11 0.42 -17.70
C SER A 41 2.07 -1.10 -17.52
N ILE A 42 2.46 -1.57 -16.32
CA ILE A 42 2.39 -3.00 -16.01
C ILE A 42 0.98 -3.34 -15.57
N GLY A 43 0.30 -4.17 -16.36
CA GLY A 43 -1.02 -4.69 -16.04
C GLY A 43 -2.18 -3.80 -16.49
N SER A 44 -3.40 -4.23 -16.15
CA SER A 44 -4.64 -3.57 -16.53
C SER A 44 -5.71 -3.80 -15.48
N LEU A 45 -6.65 -2.85 -15.37
CA LEU A 45 -7.82 -2.95 -14.49
C LEU A 45 -8.84 -3.97 -15.02
N GLY A 46 -8.81 -4.27 -16.32
CA GLY A 46 -9.85 -5.08 -16.97
C GLY A 46 -11.23 -4.46 -16.75
N ASP A 47 -12.16 -5.25 -16.20
CA ASP A 47 -13.53 -4.82 -15.92
C ASP A 47 -13.68 -4.10 -14.57
N PHE A 48 -12.60 -3.98 -13.79
CA PHE A 48 -12.64 -3.26 -12.53
C PHE A 48 -12.57 -1.76 -12.78
N VAL A 49 -13.18 -1.00 -11.87
CA VAL A 49 -13.13 0.45 -11.80
C VAL A 49 -12.47 0.85 -10.49
N LEU A 50 -11.65 1.90 -10.52
CA LEU A 50 -11.03 2.48 -9.34
C LEU A 50 -12.11 3.18 -8.49
N ASP A 51 -12.42 2.63 -7.32
CA ASP A 51 -13.46 3.14 -6.41
C ASP A 51 -12.87 4.10 -5.37
N TRP A 52 -11.71 3.74 -4.79
CA TRP A 52 -11.03 4.56 -3.78
C TRP A 52 -9.53 4.60 -4.00
N ASN A 53 -8.99 5.81 -4.10
CA ASN A 53 -7.54 6.07 -4.16
C ASN A 53 -7.20 7.42 -3.53
N SER A 54 -7.52 7.61 -2.25
CA SER A 54 -7.19 8.85 -1.54
C SER A 54 -5.68 9.01 -1.39
N SER A 55 -5.16 10.23 -1.60
CA SER A 55 -3.75 10.55 -1.35
C SER A 55 -3.34 10.39 0.11
N ARG A 56 -4.31 10.38 1.04
CA ARG A 56 -4.10 10.22 2.48
C ARG A 56 -4.16 8.78 2.97
N SER A 57 -4.71 7.86 2.17
CA SER A 57 -4.82 6.45 2.54
C SER A 57 -3.70 5.65 1.91
N GLN A 58 -3.32 4.53 2.50
CA GLN A 58 -2.31 3.63 1.93
C GLN A 58 -2.91 2.57 0.99
N ASP A 59 -4.23 2.39 1.08
CA ASP A 59 -4.96 1.40 0.33
C ASP A 59 -5.48 1.95 -1.01
N VAL A 60 -5.79 1.01 -1.90
CA VAL A 60 -6.53 1.22 -3.14
C VAL A 60 -7.71 0.26 -3.14
N VAL A 61 -8.89 0.75 -3.51
CA VAL A 61 -10.10 -0.08 -3.65
C VAL A 61 -10.56 -0.06 -5.11
N LEU A 62 -10.77 -1.25 -5.65
CA LEU A 62 -11.33 -1.48 -6.96
C LEU A 62 -12.69 -2.16 -6.81
N ARG A 63 -13.63 -1.84 -7.70
CA ARG A 63 -14.94 -2.50 -7.75
C ARG A 63 -15.28 -2.93 -9.16
N ARG A 64 -15.95 -4.07 -9.25
CA ARG A 64 -16.55 -4.57 -10.47
C ARG A 64 -17.98 -5.00 -10.16
N LYS A 65 -18.93 -4.59 -11.00
CA LYS A 65 -20.31 -5.07 -10.97
C LYS A 65 -20.59 -5.82 -12.27
N SER A 66 -21.04 -7.05 -12.15
CA SER A 66 -21.49 -7.86 -13.28
C SER A 66 -22.93 -7.51 -13.65
N GLU A 67 -23.30 -7.74 -14.91
CA GLU A 67 -24.69 -7.68 -15.40
C GLU A 67 -25.63 -8.60 -14.60
N SER A 68 -25.10 -9.70 -14.06
CA SER A 68 -25.82 -10.62 -13.19
C SER A 68 -26.18 -10.05 -11.81
N GLY A 69 -25.65 -8.87 -11.45
CA GLY A 69 -25.81 -8.27 -10.13
C GLY A 69 -24.78 -8.72 -9.09
N GLU A 70 -23.82 -9.60 -9.45
CA GLU A 70 -22.68 -9.93 -8.59
C GLU A 70 -21.72 -8.72 -8.49
N GLU A 71 -21.32 -8.37 -7.27
CA GLU A 71 -20.36 -7.31 -6.98
C GLU A 71 -19.08 -7.92 -6.42
N VAL A 72 -17.94 -7.53 -7.00
CA VAL A 72 -16.60 -7.89 -6.53
C VAL A 72 -15.87 -6.62 -6.14
N ALA A 73 -15.44 -6.55 -4.88
CA ALA A 73 -14.62 -5.46 -4.37
C ALA A 73 -13.24 -5.98 -4.00
N VAL A 74 -12.20 -5.26 -4.40
CA VAL A 74 -10.81 -5.59 -4.12
C VAL A 74 -10.20 -4.43 -3.36
N SER A 75 -9.71 -4.66 -2.15
CA SER A 75 -8.95 -3.67 -1.37
C SER A 75 -7.51 -4.17 -1.24
N ALA A 76 -6.54 -3.33 -1.59
CA ALA A 76 -5.14 -3.71 -1.59
C ALA A 76 -4.26 -2.66 -0.91
N LEU A 77 -3.21 -3.11 -0.22
CA LEU A 77 -2.19 -2.25 0.42
C LEU A 77 -0.84 -2.96 0.45
N LEU A 78 0.25 -2.20 0.59
CA LEU A 78 1.59 -2.76 0.71
C LEU A 78 1.79 -3.46 2.07
N SER A 79 2.40 -4.64 2.06
CA SER A 79 2.81 -5.32 3.28
C SER A 79 3.95 -4.58 3.97
N GLN A 80 4.22 -4.94 5.23
CA GLN A 80 5.47 -4.55 5.88
C GLN A 80 6.67 -5.02 5.06
N LYS A 81 7.74 -4.22 5.08
CA LYS A 81 8.97 -4.50 4.32
C LYS A 81 9.60 -5.80 4.84
N THR A 82 9.79 -6.76 3.95
CA THR A 82 10.57 -7.97 4.22
C THR A 82 11.89 -7.85 3.48
N TYR A 83 13.02 -8.14 4.14
CA TYR A 83 14.37 -8.01 3.59
C TYR A 83 14.71 -9.02 2.46
N ASP A 84 13.72 -9.75 1.96
CA ASP A 84 13.86 -11.00 1.20
C ASP A 84 13.28 -10.92 -0.22
N THR A 85 13.12 -9.70 -0.77
CA THR A 85 12.46 -9.52 -2.06
C THR A 85 13.47 -8.98 -3.07
N GLU A 86 14.08 -9.88 -3.83
CA GLU A 86 14.74 -9.53 -5.09
C GLU A 86 13.67 -9.27 -6.15
N GLY A 87 13.71 -8.11 -6.81
CA GLY A 87 12.71 -7.71 -7.81
C GLY A 87 12.56 -6.20 -7.95
N ILE A 88 11.72 -5.77 -8.90
CA ILE A 88 11.36 -4.36 -9.11
C ILE A 88 10.51 -3.87 -7.93
N PHE A 89 9.73 -4.77 -7.32
CA PHE A 89 8.83 -4.45 -6.23
C PHE A 89 9.42 -4.87 -4.87
N PRO A 90 9.92 -3.92 -4.06
CA PRO A 90 10.57 -4.23 -2.77
C PRO A 90 9.62 -4.74 -1.70
N ARG A 91 8.29 -4.60 -1.89
CA ARG A 91 7.28 -5.05 -0.93
C ARG A 91 6.23 -5.92 -1.60
N LYS A 92 5.79 -6.93 -0.86
CA LYS A 92 4.61 -7.73 -1.22
C LYS A 92 3.36 -6.91 -0.98
N LEU A 93 2.26 -7.36 -1.55
CA LEU A 93 0.97 -6.71 -1.45
C LEU A 93 -0.02 -7.61 -0.70
N LEU A 94 -0.80 -7.01 0.19
CA LEU A 94 -1.92 -7.65 0.86
C LEU A 94 -3.19 -7.22 0.13
N MET A 95 -3.96 -8.20 -0.33
CA MET A 95 -5.18 -7.98 -1.11
C MET A 95 -6.34 -8.68 -0.42
N LYS A 96 -7.44 -7.97 -0.22
CA LYS A 96 -8.72 -8.52 0.23
C LYS A 96 -9.68 -8.52 -0.94
N VAL A 97 -10.24 -9.67 -1.25
CA VAL A 97 -11.27 -9.80 -2.29
C VAL A 97 -12.59 -10.16 -1.63
N CYS A 98 -13.58 -9.29 -1.80
CA CYS A 98 -14.93 -9.48 -1.29
C CYS A 98 -15.88 -9.73 -2.46
N VAL A 99 -16.61 -10.85 -2.42
CA VAL A 99 -17.64 -11.18 -3.40
C VAL A 99 -19.00 -11.14 -2.74
N LYS A 100 -19.90 -10.33 -3.28
CA LYS A 100 -21.29 -10.22 -2.86
C LYS A 100 -22.19 -10.65 -4.01
N ARG A 101 -23.08 -11.60 -3.73
CA ARG A 101 -24.09 -12.05 -4.70
C ARG A 101 -25.40 -11.29 -4.52
N PRO A 102 -26.15 -11.08 -5.61
CA PRO A 102 -27.49 -10.50 -5.52
C PRO A 102 -28.38 -11.41 -4.68
N GLY A 103 -29.22 -10.82 -3.83
CA GLY A 103 -30.14 -11.56 -2.95
C GLY A 103 -29.51 -12.19 -1.71
N LEU A 104 -28.17 -12.18 -1.56
CA LEU A 104 -27.51 -12.63 -0.33
C LEU A 104 -27.08 -11.45 0.54
N SER A 105 -27.34 -11.56 1.85
CA SER A 105 -26.83 -10.63 2.87
C SER A 105 -25.40 -10.97 3.32
N SER A 106 -24.85 -12.07 2.81
CA SER A 106 -23.50 -12.53 3.15
C SER A 106 -22.50 -12.15 2.06
N ILE A 107 -21.27 -11.89 2.47
CA ILE A 107 -20.12 -11.56 1.63
C ILE A 107 -19.10 -12.67 1.84
N LEU A 108 -18.55 -13.19 0.75
CA LEU A 108 -17.40 -14.10 0.80
C LEU A 108 -16.13 -13.26 0.70
N GLN A 109 -15.29 -13.29 1.73
CA GLN A 109 -14.02 -12.58 1.76
C GLN A 109 -12.85 -13.55 1.63
N PHE A 110 -11.88 -13.18 0.81
CA PHE A 110 -10.58 -13.82 0.69
C PHE A 110 -9.50 -12.84 1.12
N ASP A 111 -8.58 -13.30 1.98
CA ASP A 111 -7.33 -12.58 2.22
C ASP A 111 -6.24 -13.22 1.37
N CYS A 112 -5.59 -12.42 0.53
CA CYS A 112 -4.59 -12.84 -0.44
C CYS A 112 -3.28 -12.09 -0.21
N GLY A 113 -2.16 -12.77 -0.47
CA GLY A 113 -0.85 -12.15 -0.62
C GLY A 113 -0.45 -12.17 -2.09
N VAL A 114 0.03 -11.04 -2.60
CA VAL A 114 0.53 -10.89 -3.98
C VAL A 114 2.02 -10.61 -3.91
N SER A 115 2.79 -11.29 -4.75
CA SER A 115 4.24 -11.08 -4.88
C SER A 115 4.66 -11.11 -6.34
N GLU A 116 5.74 -10.40 -6.64
CA GLU A 116 6.42 -10.49 -7.92
C GLU A 116 6.98 -11.91 -8.12
N LYS A 117 6.94 -12.38 -9.37
CA LYS A 117 7.40 -13.70 -9.79
C LYS A 117 8.18 -13.55 -11.10
N GLY A 118 9.46 -13.17 -10.99
CA GLY A 118 10.29 -12.84 -12.15
C GLY A 118 9.98 -11.45 -12.70
N VAL A 119 10.47 -11.14 -13.91
CA VAL A 119 10.37 -9.79 -14.48
C VAL A 119 8.93 -9.45 -14.84
N CYS A 120 8.37 -8.43 -14.18
CA CYS A 120 7.06 -7.84 -14.47
C CYS A 120 5.87 -8.83 -14.45
N ARG A 121 5.99 -9.94 -13.73
CA ARG A 121 4.91 -10.92 -13.51
C ARG A 121 4.61 -11.02 -12.03
N SER A 122 3.37 -11.32 -11.70
CA SER A 122 2.94 -11.50 -10.32
C SER A 122 2.13 -12.77 -10.15
N ASP A 123 2.19 -13.32 -8.94
CA ASP A 123 1.31 -14.41 -8.52
C ASP A 123 0.66 -14.03 -7.20
N PHE A 124 -0.54 -14.58 -6.98
CA PHE A 124 -1.25 -14.42 -5.73
C PHE A 124 -1.50 -15.76 -5.05
N LYS A 125 -1.46 -15.72 -3.72
CA LYS A 125 -1.74 -16.85 -2.84
C LYS A 125 -2.86 -16.48 -1.88
N ILE A 126 -3.85 -17.36 -1.76
CA ILE A 126 -4.93 -17.22 -0.79
C ILE A 126 -4.39 -17.65 0.59
N ARG A 127 -4.63 -16.81 1.61
CA ARG A 127 -4.25 -17.06 3.00
C ARG A 127 -5.44 -17.53 3.83
N SER A 128 -6.62 -17.02 3.54
CA SER A 128 -7.88 -17.36 4.22
C SER A 128 -9.06 -17.10 3.30
N ALA A 129 -10.16 -17.80 3.56
CA ALA A 129 -11.45 -17.58 2.91
C ALA A 129 -12.56 -17.76 3.95
N TYR A 130 -13.44 -16.77 4.12
CA TYR A 130 -14.51 -16.82 5.11
C TYR A 130 -15.71 -15.96 4.73
N PHE A 131 -16.85 -16.32 5.30
CA PHE A 131 -18.09 -15.55 5.14
C PHE A 131 -18.21 -14.46 6.19
N LEU A 132 -18.69 -13.30 5.76
CA LEU A 132 -19.09 -12.19 6.62
C LEU A 132 -20.58 -11.92 6.38
N GLN A 133 -21.33 -11.67 7.45
CA GLN A 133 -22.67 -11.11 7.30
C GLN A 133 -22.57 -9.60 7.11
N SER A 134 -23.38 -9.02 6.23
CA SER A 134 -23.32 -7.59 5.87
C SER A 134 -23.54 -6.63 7.06
N THR A 135 -24.08 -7.12 8.18
CA THR A 135 -24.36 -6.36 9.40
C THR A 135 -23.33 -6.59 10.51
N THR A 136 -22.43 -7.56 10.37
CA THR A 136 -21.44 -7.85 11.43
C THR A 136 -20.24 -6.92 11.31
N VAL A 137 -20.03 -6.10 12.35
CA VAL A 137 -18.71 -5.53 12.64
C VAL A 137 -17.76 -6.72 12.86
N PRO A 138 -16.59 -6.79 12.20
CA PRO A 138 -15.70 -7.93 12.34
C PRO A 138 -15.14 -8.05 13.75
N GLY A 139 -15.88 -8.73 14.63
CA GLY A 139 -15.48 -9.11 15.99
C GLY A 139 -14.73 -10.45 16.01
N SER A 140 -14.12 -10.75 17.15
CA SER A 140 -13.32 -11.97 17.39
C SER A 140 -14.13 -13.26 17.48
N SER A 141 -15.47 -13.18 17.57
CA SER A 141 -16.36 -14.34 17.71
C SER A 141 -16.83 -14.96 16.39
N ILE A 142 -16.48 -14.37 15.24
CA ILE A 142 -16.92 -14.86 13.93
C ILE A 142 -15.98 -15.97 13.47
N TYR A 143 -16.52 -17.14 13.14
CA TYR A 143 -15.75 -18.24 12.57
C TYR A 143 -15.12 -17.82 11.23
N ARG A 144 -13.78 -17.89 11.14
CA ARG A 144 -12.99 -17.48 9.97
C ARG A 144 -12.64 -18.64 9.03
N GLY A 145 -13.27 -19.79 9.21
CA GLY A 145 -12.87 -21.01 8.51
C GLY A 145 -11.62 -21.65 9.12
N PRO A 146 -11.26 -22.85 8.61
CA PRO A 146 -10.00 -23.49 8.98
C PRO A 146 -8.81 -22.74 8.36
N LEU A 147 -7.59 -23.14 8.74
CA LEU A 147 -6.39 -22.66 8.06
C LEU A 147 -6.46 -23.05 6.57
N PHE A 148 -6.27 -22.10 5.67
CA PHE A 148 -6.39 -22.36 4.23
C PHE A 148 -5.43 -23.46 3.76
N SER A 149 -4.22 -23.50 4.32
CA SER A 149 -3.22 -24.53 4.03
C SER A 149 -3.60 -25.95 4.46
N SER A 150 -4.61 -26.09 5.34
CA SER A 150 -5.14 -27.39 5.77
C SER A 150 -6.28 -27.90 4.90
N LEU A 151 -6.76 -27.10 3.94
CA LEU A 151 -7.79 -27.52 2.99
C LEU A 151 -7.21 -28.53 2.00
N GLU A 152 -8.08 -29.38 1.47
CA GLU A 152 -7.73 -30.28 0.37
C GLU A 152 -7.16 -29.50 -0.83
N PRO A 153 -6.05 -29.96 -1.46
CA PRO A 153 -5.43 -29.23 -2.57
C PRO A 153 -6.38 -28.88 -3.71
N GLN A 154 -7.26 -29.80 -4.09
CA GLN A 154 -8.24 -29.57 -5.15
C GLN A 154 -9.21 -28.44 -4.80
N LEU A 155 -9.57 -28.28 -3.52
CA LEU A 155 -10.40 -27.15 -3.08
C LEU A 155 -9.62 -25.83 -3.10
N GLN A 156 -8.34 -25.84 -2.74
CA GLN A 156 -7.49 -24.66 -2.83
C GLN A 156 -7.37 -24.17 -4.28
N ASP A 157 -7.17 -25.08 -5.22
CA ASP A 157 -7.07 -24.79 -6.65
C ASP A 157 -8.40 -24.25 -7.20
N ALA A 158 -9.52 -24.91 -6.88
CA ALA A 158 -10.86 -24.45 -7.29
C ALA A 158 -11.20 -23.05 -6.74
N LEU A 159 -10.79 -22.72 -5.51
CA LEU A 159 -10.97 -21.37 -4.95
C LEU A 159 -10.09 -20.33 -5.65
N LYS A 160 -8.88 -20.71 -6.08
CA LYS A 160 -8.02 -19.83 -6.89
C LYS A 160 -8.64 -19.59 -8.27
N GLU A 161 -9.08 -20.64 -8.95
CA GLU A 161 -9.78 -20.54 -10.25
C GLU A 161 -11.06 -19.70 -10.15
N TYR A 162 -11.81 -19.84 -9.06
CA TYR A 162 -13.00 -19.03 -8.78
C TYR A 162 -12.72 -17.52 -8.75
N LEU A 163 -11.56 -17.10 -8.21
CA LEU A 163 -11.11 -15.71 -8.20
C LEU A 163 -10.58 -15.26 -9.57
N VAL A 164 -9.85 -16.14 -10.27
CA VAL A 164 -9.34 -15.88 -11.63
C VAL A 164 -10.50 -15.62 -12.60
N ALA A 165 -11.55 -16.44 -12.53
CA ALA A 165 -12.79 -16.25 -13.32
C ALA A 165 -13.50 -14.92 -13.01
N ARG A 166 -13.20 -14.31 -11.85
CA ARG A 166 -13.69 -12.98 -11.44
C ARG A 166 -12.74 -11.83 -11.78
N GLY A 167 -11.75 -12.09 -12.62
CA GLY A 167 -10.81 -11.08 -13.09
C GLY A 167 -9.65 -10.82 -12.13
N ILE A 168 -9.49 -11.61 -11.06
CA ILE A 168 -8.28 -11.57 -10.22
C ILE A 168 -7.18 -12.35 -10.94
N ARG A 169 -6.55 -11.68 -11.89
CA ARG A 169 -5.55 -12.24 -12.81
C ARG A 169 -4.23 -11.46 -12.72
N GLU A 170 -3.21 -11.95 -13.42
CA GLU A 170 -1.86 -11.38 -13.42
C GLU A 170 -1.86 -9.89 -13.86
N ASP A 171 -2.69 -9.52 -14.84
CA ASP A 171 -2.88 -8.14 -15.30
C ASP A 171 -3.34 -7.22 -14.15
N LEU A 172 -4.33 -7.66 -13.37
CA LEU A 172 -4.83 -6.90 -12.22
C LEU A 172 -3.81 -6.82 -11.10
N THR A 173 -3.15 -7.94 -10.77
CA THR A 173 -2.18 -7.97 -9.66
C THR A 173 -0.92 -7.18 -9.99
N ASN A 174 -0.48 -7.17 -11.24
CA ASN A 174 0.58 -6.30 -11.74
C ASN A 174 0.19 -4.82 -11.63
N PHE A 175 -1.03 -4.46 -12.07
CA PHE A 175 -1.54 -3.10 -11.95
C PHE A 175 -1.54 -2.63 -10.50
N LEU A 176 -2.00 -3.49 -9.57
CA LEU A 176 -2.04 -3.19 -8.15
C LEU A 176 -0.65 -3.01 -7.54
N LEU A 177 0.31 -3.89 -7.86
CA LEU A 177 1.70 -3.76 -7.41
C LEU A 177 2.31 -2.44 -7.84
N LEU A 178 2.20 -2.11 -9.12
CA LEU A 178 2.72 -0.87 -9.68
C LEU A 178 2.05 0.36 -9.05
N THR A 179 0.72 0.37 -9.00
CA THR A 179 -0.05 1.50 -8.49
C THR A 179 0.29 1.79 -7.03
N LEU A 180 0.38 0.76 -6.19
CA LEU A 180 0.66 0.94 -4.77
C LEU A 180 2.11 1.34 -4.48
N HIS A 181 3.08 0.86 -5.26
CA HIS A 181 4.47 1.34 -5.14
C HIS A 181 4.63 2.78 -5.63
N LYS A 182 4.02 3.15 -6.77
CA LYS A 182 3.95 4.55 -7.22
C LYS A 182 3.32 5.46 -6.16
N LYS A 183 2.24 4.98 -5.54
CA LYS A 183 1.54 5.69 -4.49
C LYS A 183 2.41 5.89 -3.24
N GLU A 184 3.09 4.84 -2.79
CA GLU A 184 3.99 4.94 -1.63
C GLU A 184 5.18 5.86 -1.90
N GLN A 185 5.76 5.80 -3.10
CA GLN A 185 6.81 6.70 -3.54
C GLN A 185 6.36 8.18 -3.51
N GLY A 186 5.17 8.46 -4.05
CA GLY A 186 4.59 9.80 -4.02
C GLY A 186 4.33 10.29 -2.59
N GLN A 187 3.81 9.41 -1.72
CA GLN A 187 3.58 9.73 -0.31
C GLN A 187 4.87 9.97 0.46
N TYR A 188 5.95 9.24 0.13
CA TYR A 188 7.27 9.43 0.72
C TYR A 188 7.86 10.79 0.33
N LEU A 189 7.83 11.15 -0.96
CA LEU A 189 8.26 12.46 -1.45
C LEU A 189 7.48 13.60 -0.78
N ASP A 190 6.14 13.49 -0.72
CA ASP A 190 5.29 14.45 -0.02
C ASP A 190 5.66 14.59 1.46
N TRP A 191 6.03 13.48 2.11
CA TRP A 191 6.46 13.48 3.50
C TRP A 191 7.82 14.15 3.68
N LEU A 192 8.79 13.86 2.81
CA LEU A 192 10.11 14.50 2.82
C LEU A 192 10.00 16.02 2.62
N GLN A 193 9.19 16.48 1.66
CA GLN A 193 8.99 17.92 1.42
C GLN A 193 8.32 18.63 2.59
N LYS A 194 7.37 17.97 3.27
CA LYS A 194 6.75 18.50 4.50
C LYS A 194 7.75 18.55 5.64
N LEU A 195 8.61 17.54 5.77
CA LEU A 195 9.66 17.49 6.77
C LEU A 195 10.70 18.59 6.54
N GLU A 196 11.15 18.77 5.30
CA GLU A 196 12.04 19.88 4.90
C GLU A 196 11.40 21.24 5.26
N SER A 197 10.14 21.45 4.88
CA SER A 197 9.40 22.67 5.20
C SER A 197 9.25 22.92 6.70
N PHE A 198 9.13 21.86 7.50
CA PHE A 198 9.04 21.93 8.95
C PHE A 198 10.38 22.39 9.56
N VAL A 199 11.49 21.77 9.15
CA VAL A 199 12.83 22.11 9.63
C VAL A 199 13.21 23.54 9.22
N MET A 200 12.90 23.96 7.98
CA MET A 200 13.14 25.33 7.51
C MET A 200 12.36 26.40 8.28
N LYS A 201 11.13 26.10 8.72
CA LYS A 201 10.31 27.04 9.51
C LYS A 201 10.87 27.26 10.91
N ASP A 202 11.47 26.24 11.52
CA ASP A 202 12.17 26.36 12.80
C ASP A 202 13.34 27.36 12.67
N GLU A 203 14.14 27.25 11.61
CA GLU A 203 15.25 28.19 11.34
C GLU A 203 14.80 29.65 11.15
N ARG A 204 13.70 29.90 10.43
CA ARG A 204 13.20 31.28 10.20
C ARG A 204 12.73 31.93 11.51
N LEU A 205 12.11 31.16 12.40
CA LEU A 205 11.72 31.63 13.73
C LEU A 205 12.93 31.92 14.62
N PHE A 206 14.01 31.14 14.49
CA PHE A 206 15.27 31.40 15.21
C PHE A 206 16.03 32.61 14.69
N SER A 207 16.07 32.83 13.38
CA SER A 207 16.69 34.00 12.75
C SER A 207 15.96 35.29 13.11
N ALA A 208 14.62 35.29 13.09
CA ALA A 208 13.79 36.44 13.46
C ALA A 208 13.82 36.77 14.96
N ALA A 209 14.17 35.82 15.84
CA ALA A 209 14.30 36.04 17.28
C ALA A 209 15.73 36.43 17.72
N ALA A 210 16.69 36.43 16.79
CA ALA A 210 18.10 36.74 17.03
C ALA A 210 18.54 38.12 16.48
N GLY A 211 17.65 38.83 15.78
CA GLY A 211 17.79 40.25 15.41
C GLY A 211 16.95 41.15 16.31
#